data_AF-A0A6G7Y6T4-F1
#
_entry.id   AF-A0A6G7Y6T4-F1
#
_cell.length_a   1.000
_cell.length_b   1.000
_cell.length_c   1.000
_cell.angle_alpha   90.00
_cell.angle_beta   90.00
_cell.angle_gamma   90.00
#
_symmetry.space_group_name_H-M   'P 1'
#
loop_
_entity.id
_entity.type
_entity.pdbx_description
1 polymer ?
#
loop_
_entity_poly.entity_id
_entity_poly.type
_entity_poly.pdbx_seq_one_letter_code
_entity_poly.pdbx_strand_id
1 'polypeptide(L)'
;MDGPRPPYPEIGRLINEARIRKHLSIRAAARVAGVPPATLQGWLNGRHLPTPALRGNFETLLQALDLTCAQLVDWTAPPEGRSLVGRTPRDPEPWRFAVDEATLSRLDAAVG
;
A
#
# COMPACT_ATOMS: atom_id res chain seq x y z
N MET A 1 3.62 -20.39 -15.59
CA MET A 1 2.20 -20.65 -15.28
C MET A 1 1.65 -19.40 -14.62
N ASP A 2 1.28 -18.39 -15.40
CA ASP A 2 0.61 -17.21 -14.85
C ASP A 2 -0.86 -17.56 -14.65
N GLY A 3 -1.17 -18.00 -13.43
CA GLY A 3 -2.55 -18.23 -13.00
C GLY A 3 -3.34 -16.91 -12.98
N PRO A 4 -4.69 -16.98 -12.88
CA PRO A 4 -5.50 -15.79 -12.79
C PRO A 4 -5.07 -14.93 -11.59
N ARG A 5 -4.97 -13.63 -11.82
CA ARG A 5 -4.64 -12.66 -10.79
C ARG A 5 -5.63 -12.78 -9.60
N PRO A 6 -5.15 -12.82 -8.35
CA PRO A 6 -6.01 -12.86 -7.18
C PRO A 6 -6.87 -11.58 -7.05
N PRO A 7 -8.10 -11.68 -6.52
CA PRO A 7 -8.94 -10.52 -6.22
C PRO A 7 -8.37 -9.68 -5.07
N TYR A 8 -8.78 -8.41 -4.93
CA TYR A 8 -8.19 -7.47 -3.96
C TYR A 8 -8.23 -7.94 -2.49
N PRO A 9 -9.30 -8.59 -1.99
CA PRO A 9 -9.31 -9.20 -0.66
C PRO A 9 -8.21 -10.24 -0.48
N GLU A 10 -7.97 -11.05 -1.50
CA GLU A 10 -6.96 -12.10 -1.48
C GLU A 10 -5.54 -11.51 -1.53
N ILE A 11 -5.32 -10.45 -2.31
CA ILE A 11 -4.06 -9.71 -2.28
C ILE A 11 -3.78 -9.16 -0.88
N GLY A 12 -4.77 -8.52 -0.25
CA GLY A 12 -4.63 -8.01 1.12
C GLY A 12 -4.26 -9.10 2.13
N ARG A 13 -4.92 -10.27 2.03
CA ARG A 13 -4.63 -11.45 2.85
C ARG A 13 -3.18 -11.93 2.66
N LEU A 14 -2.73 -12.10 1.42
CA LEU A 14 -1.37 -12.55 1.10
C LEU A 14 -0.30 -11.60 1.67
N ILE A 15 -0.51 -10.29 1.53
CA ILE A 15 0.39 -9.27 2.09
C ILE A 15 0.38 -9.34 3.63
N ASN A 16 -0.78 -9.49 4.25
CA ASN A 16 -0.88 -9.59 5.70
C ASN A 16 -0.19 -10.85 6.25
N GLU A 17 -0.30 -11.98 5.55
CA GLU A 17 0.38 -13.22 5.92
C GLU A 17 1.89 -13.10 5.78
N ALA A 18 2.39 -12.49 4.69
CA ALA A 18 3.81 -12.20 4.54
C ALA A 18 4.33 -11.28 5.66
N ARG A 19 3.56 -10.24 6.02
CA ARG A 19 3.88 -9.36 7.16
C ARG A 19 4.01 -10.13 8.46
N ILE A 20 3.09 -11.06 8.75
CA ILE A 20 3.12 -11.88 9.97
C ILE A 20 4.35 -12.78 9.97
N ARG A 21 4.69 -13.42 8.84
CA ARG A 21 5.90 -14.25 8.68
C ARG A 21 7.19 -13.46 8.90
N LYS A 22 7.20 -12.16 8.59
CA LYS A 22 8.31 -11.24 8.85
C LYS A 22 8.29 -10.63 10.27
N HIS A 23 7.36 -11.03 11.13
CA HIS A 23 7.18 -10.49 12.48
C HIS A 23 7.00 -8.97 12.56
N LEU A 24 6.53 -8.34 11.48
CA LEU A 24 6.30 -6.90 11.44
C LEU A 24 4.93 -6.57 12.02
N SER A 25 4.84 -5.64 12.97
CA SER A 25 3.54 -5.07 13.35
C SER A 25 2.94 -4.24 12.21
N ILE A 26 1.63 -3.97 12.24
CA ILE A 26 0.99 -3.07 11.26
C ILE A 26 1.68 -1.69 11.28
N ARG A 27 1.99 -1.14 12.47
CA ARG A 27 2.68 0.15 12.57
C ARG A 27 4.10 0.12 12.01
N ALA A 28 4.84 -0.97 12.22
CA ALA A 28 6.17 -1.15 11.66
C ALA A 28 6.13 -1.23 10.14
N ALA A 29 5.22 -2.03 9.58
CA ALA A 29 5.02 -2.12 8.14
C ALA A 29 4.57 -0.79 7.51
N ALA A 30 3.76 0.01 8.23
CA ALA A 30 3.32 1.31 7.73
C ALA A 30 4.48 2.30 7.67
N ARG A 31 5.38 2.25 8.67
CA ARG A 31 6.61 3.04 8.69
C ARG A 31 7.55 2.65 7.54
N VAL A 32 7.73 1.35 7.29
CA VAL A 32 8.52 0.84 6.16
C VAL A 32 7.97 1.35 4.82
N ALA A 33 6.65 1.30 4.66
CA ALA A 33 5.98 1.78 3.45
C ALA A 33 5.87 3.31 3.36
N GLY A 34 6.17 4.04 4.44
CA GLY A 34 6.01 5.50 4.49
C GLY A 34 4.55 5.99 4.42
N VAL A 35 3.59 5.23 4.97
CA VAL A 35 2.15 5.57 4.92
C VAL A 35 1.49 5.58 6.31
N PRO A 36 0.36 6.28 6.48
CA PRO A 36 -0.43 6.19 7.71
C PRO A 36 -0.87 4.74 8.02
N PRO A 37 -0.93 4.32 9.30
CA PRO A 37 -1.37 2.96 9.66
C PRO A 37 -2.77 2.60 9.14
N ALA A 38 -3.68 3.56 9.06
CA ALA A 38 -5.03 3.34 8.52
C ALA A 38 -5.00 3.01 7.02
N THR A 39 -4.11 3.64 6.25
CA THR A 39 -3.90 3.35 4.82
C THR A 39 -3.41 1.91 4.64
N LEU A 40 -2.35 1.54 5.38
CA LEU A 40 -1.85 0.17 5.36
C LEU A 40 -2.93 -0.83 5.76
N GLN A 41 -3.69 -0.57 6.83
CA GLN A 41 -4.76 -1.47 7.28
C GLN A 41 -5.83 -1.67 6.21
N GLY A 42 -6.18 -0.63 5.45
CA GLY A 42 -7.11 -0.77 4.33
C GLY A 42 -6.56 -1.61 3.17
N TRP A 43 -5.24 -1.60 2.94
CA TRP A 43 -4.58 -2.51 1.98
C TRP A 43 -4.58 -3.95 2.48
N LEU A 44 -4.21 -4.19 3.74
CA LEU A 44 -4.17 -5.53 4.34
C LEU A 44 -5.56 -6.20 4.42
N ASN A 45 -6.61 -5.39 4.60
CA ASN A 45 -7.99 -5.89 4.57
C ASN A 45 -8.55 -6.02 3.14
N GLY A 46 -7.75 -5.68 2.12
CA GLY A 46 -8.15 -5.69 0.70
C GLY A 46 -9.37 -4.81 0.38
N ARG A 47 -9.59 -3.76 1.18
CA ARG A 47 -10.69 -2.80 0.99
C ARG A 47 -10.49 -2.00 -0.30
N HIS A 48 -9.24 -1.67 -0.60
CA HIS A 48 -8.79 -0.90 -1.75
C HIS A 48 -7.31 -1.20 -2.04
N LEU A 49 -6.93 -1.08 -3.30
CA LEU A 49 -5.53 -1.07 -3.73
C LEU A 49 -4.94 0.35 -3.66
N PRO A 50 -3.61 0.50 -3.75
CA PRO A 50 -2.99 1.82 -3.83
C PRO A 50 -3.46 2.57 -5.07
N THR A 51 -3.64 3.89 -4.94
CA THR A 51 -3.74 4.78 -6.09
C THR A 51 -2.37 4.87 -6.78
N PRO A 52 -2.31 5.36 -8.03
CA PRO A 52 -1.03 5.54 -8.74
C PRO A 52 0.01 6.33 -7.93
N ALA A 53 -0.42 7.35 -7.18
CA ALA A 53 0.46 8.15 -6.33
C ALA A 53 1.10 7.37 -5.16
N LEU A 54 0.47 6.28 -4.70
CA LEU A 54 0.95 5.44 -3.62
C LEU A 54 1.61 4.14 -4.11
N ARG A 55 1.80 3.99 -5.44
CA ARG A 55 2.42 2.81 -6.03
C ARG A 55 3.81 2.54 -5.45
N GLY A 56 4.67 3.57 -5.41
CA GLY A 56 6.03 3.43 -4.89
C GLY A 56 6.05 2.97 -3.42
N ASN A 57 5.20 3.57 -2.58
CA ASN A 57 5.05 3.16 -1.18
C ASN A 57 4.62 1.69 -1.04
N PHE A 58 3.71 1.24 -1.90
CA PHE A 58 3.25 -0.13 -1.92
C PHE A 58 4.34 -1.09 -2.42
N GLU A 59 5.11 -0.71 -3.43
CA GLU A 59 6.26 -1.48 -3.89
C GLU A 59 7.32 -1.62 -2.80
N THR A 60 7.62 -0.56 -2.04
CA THR A 60 8.51 -0.61 -0.87
C THR A 60 8.01 -1.61 0.17
N LEU A 61 6.69 -1.62 0.44
CA LEU A 61 6.09 -2.62 1.34
C LEU A 61 6.31 -4.05 0.81
N LEU A 62 6.00 -4.29 -0.47
CA LEU A 62 6.12 -5.62 -1.06
C LEU A 62 7.58 -6.10 -1.05
N GLN A 63 8.53 -5.24 -1.39
CA GLN A 63 9.97 -5.54 -1.32
C GLN A 63 10.39 -5.93 0.10
N ALA A 64 9.97 -5.18 1.12
CA ALA A 64 10.29 -5.50 2.51
C ALA A 64 9.66 -6.83 3.00
N LEU A 65 8.64 -7.31 2.30
CA LEU A 65 7.95 -8.58 2.57
C LEU A 65 8.42 -9.74 1.67
N ASP A 66 9.45 -9.52 0.84
CA ASP A 66 9.91 -10.43 -0.21
C ASP A 66 8.78 -10.87 -1.16
N LEU A 67 7.90 -9.93 -1.51
CA LEU A 67 6.81 -10.11 -2.46
C LEU A 67 7.08 -9.33 -3.74
N THR A 68 6.66 -9.88 -4.89
CA THR A 68 6.82 -9.22 -6.19
C THR A 68 5.52 -8.57 -6.64
N CYS A 69 5.58 -7.28 -7.00
CA CYS A 69 4.38 -6.52 -7.42
C CYS A 69 3.76 -7.07 -8.71
N ALA A 70 4.57 -7.55 -9.65
CA ALA A 70 4.12 -8.13 -10.92
C ALA A 70 3.20 -9.35 -10.76
N GLN A 71 3.28 -10.05 -9.63
CA GLN A 71 2.47 -11.24 -9.34
C GLN A 71 1.13 -10.88 -8.65
N LEU A 72 1.02 -9.66 -8.11
CA LEU A 72 -0.11 -9.24 -7.28
C LEU A 72 -0.94 -8.15 -7.95
N VAL A 73 -0.30 -7.17 -8.60
CA VAL A 73 -0.96 -5.98 -9.15
C VAL A 73 -0.54 -5.70 -10.59
N ASP A 74 -1.53 -5.59 -11.48
CA ASP A 74 -1.40 -5.09 -12.83
C ASP A 74 -1.80 -3.64 -12.73
N TRP A 75 -0.81 -2.83 -12.95
CA TRP A 75 -0.83 -1.40 -12.83
C TRP A 75 -1.36 -0.69 -14.09
N THR A 76 -1.54 -1.46 -15.15
CA THR A 76 -2.02 -1.04 -16.48
C THR A 76 -3.48 -1.42 -16.71
N ALA A 77 -4.00 -2.39 -15.95
CA ALA A 77 -5.42 -2.70 -15.93
C ALA A 77 -6.22 -1.54 -15.28
N PRO A 78 -7.27 -1.02 -15.94
CA PRO A 78 -8.21 -0.13 -15.29
C PRO A 78 -8.87 -0.86 -14.10
N PRO A 79 -9.33 -0.15 -13.04
CA PRO A 79 -10.00 -0.78 -11.90
C PRO A 79 -11.34 -1.36 -12.36
N GLU A 80 -11.31 -2.57 -12.89
CA GLU A 80 -12.49 -3.26 -13.37
C GLU A 80 -13.43 -3.62 -12.21
N GLY A 81 -14.67 -3.15 -12.31
CA GLY A 81 -15.80 -3.75 -11.61
C GLY A 81 -16.15 -3.25 -10.21
N ARG A 82 -15.70 -2.06 -9.75
CA ARG A 82 -16.33 -1.41 -8.59
C ARG A 82 -16.95 -0.06 -8.92
N SER A 83 -18.27 -0.15 -9.09
CA SER A 83 -19.22 0.94 -8.96
C SER A 83 -18.92 1.76 -7.69
N LEU A 84 -18.48 3.00 -7.86
CA LEU A 84 -18.49 4.03 -6.82
C LEU A 84 -19.94 4.49 -6.57
N VAL A 85 -20.89 3.57 -6.36
CA VAL A 85 -22.21 3.94 -5.85
C VAL A 85 -22.03 4.35 -4.39
N GLY A 86 -22.05 5.67 -4.15
CA GLY A 86 -22.28 6.22 -2.83
C GLY A 86 -21.36 7.35 -2.35
N ARG A 87 -20.36 7.79 -3.13
CA ARG A 87 -19.70 9.08 -2.88
C ARG A 87 -19.47 9.78 -4.19
N THR A 88 -20.25 10.84 -4.42
CA THR A 88 -19.86 11.93 -5.30
C THR A 88 -18.39 12.26 -5.05
N PRO A 89 -17.56 12.45 -6.11
CA PRO A 89 -16.25 13.03 -5.94
C PRO A 89 -16.45 14.38 -5.26
N ARG A 90 -16.12 14.47 -3.97
CA ARG A 90 -15.86 15.77 -3.37
C ARG A 90 -14.57 16.22 -4.06
N ASP A 91 -14.60 17.43 -4.60
CA ASP A 91 -13.53 18.10 -5.35
C ASP A 91 -12.09 17.66 -5.01
N PRO A 92 -11.18 17.71 -6.00
CA PRO A 92 -9.79 17.35 -5.81
C PRO A 92 -9.09 18.38 -4.92
N GLU A 93 -9.13 18.20 -3.61
CA GLU A 93 -8.11 18.77 -2.74
C GLU A 93 -6.76 18.10 -3.07
N PRO A 94 -5.73 18.87 -3.44
CA PRO A 94 -4.46 18.31 -3.85
C PRO A 94 -3.76 17.70 -2.64
N TRP A 95 -3.59 16.39 -2.65
CA TRP A 95 -2.41 15.68 -2.12
C TRP A 95 -1.85 16.21 -0.79
N ARG A 96 -2.67 16.28 0.26
CA ARG A 96 -2.21 16.67 1.60
C ARG A 96 -1.65 15.48 2.40
N PHE A 97 -0.73 14.75 1.77
CA PHE A 97 0.38 14.09 2.47
C PHE A 97 1.66 14.73 1.94
N ALA A 98 1.79 16.05 2.13
CA ALA A 98 3.11 16.66 2.14
C ALA A 98 3.87 15.93 3.26
N VAL A 99 4.86 15.13 2.87
CA VAL A 99 5.86 14.65 3.81
C VAL A 99 6.48 15.90 4.42
N ASP A 100 6.19 16.15 5.68
CA ASP A 100 6.77 17.28 6.39
C ASP A 100 8.29 17.08 6.44
N GLU A 101 9.07 18.10 6.02
CA GLU A 101 10.54 18.05 5.98
C GLU A 101 11.16 17.63 7.31
N ALA A 102 10.49 17.89 8.43
CA ALA A 102 10.95 17.47 9.76
C ALA A 102 10.95 15.94 9.95
N THR A 103 10.24 15.19 9.11
CA THR A 103 10.26 13.71 9.10
C THR A 103 11.46 13.16 8.36
N LEU A 104 11.90 13.83 7.27
CA LEU A 104 13.11 13.44 6.53
C LEU A 104 14.37 13.74 7.36
N SER A 105 14.40 14.83 8.10
CA SER A 105 15.54 15.21 8.95
C SER A 105 15.84 14.24 10.11
N ARG A 106 14.88 13.39 10.50
CA ARG A 106 15.06 12.39 11.57
C ARG A 106 15.58 11.04 11.08
N LEU A 107 15.57 10.77 9.78
CA LEU A 107 16.11 9.52 9.23
C LEU A 107 17.65 9.56 9.08
N ASP A 108 18.24 10.74 8.86
CA ASP A 108 19.70 10.92 8.79
C ASP A 108 20.39 10.79 10.17
N ALA A 109 19.69 11.10 11.27
CA ALA A 109 20.25 11.06 12.62
C ALA A 109 20.36 9.65 13.25
N ALA A 110 19.97 8.60 12.53
CA ALA A 110 20.03 7.21 12.99
C ALA A 110 21.16 6.39 12.32
N VAL A 111 22.02 7.04 11.54
CA VAL A 111 23.27 6.49 11.01
C VAL A 111 24.42 7.40 11.46
N GLY A 112 24.77 7.28 12.73
CA GLY A 112 25.87 8.00 13.38
C GLY A 112 26.12 7.44 14.77
#